data_AF-A0A7K0UE49-F1
#
_entry.id   AF-A0A7K0UE49-F1
#
_cell.length_a   1.000
_cell.length_b   1.000
_cell.length_c   1.000
_cell.angle_alpha   90.00
_cell.angle_beta   90.00
_cell.angle_gamma   90.00
#
_symmetry.space_group_name_H-M   'P 1'
#
loop_
_entity.id
_entity.type
_entity.pdbx_description
1 polymer ?
#
loop_
_entity_poly.entity_id
_entity_poly.type
_entity_poly.pdbx_seq_one_letter_code
_entity_poly.pdbx_strand_id
1 'polypeptide(L)'
;MTTVMNETVAAPGKSIIEKLNVFTALALGVLSAIVVWRLSLAFLPEDSEVRLFTREDKITLLSMCAWFVGFMTGIGALVGPFRWLMGKDLSHDENMFLAGKDMGPKRYLRYTTDHKVVGIQYLFITILIFFLGGGLAMLIRTNLGTPEGGWLHAQAYNSIVGTHGILMIVGTIIMVTGPFGNFIMPIMIGARDMAFPRLNALSFWLIVAAAVPLLWGQFLGGITTGWSAYNPLASQAPLGMDGYIMYICIFAISTMVAGANITTTVVKMRAKGMTWNRTPIFIYGTVASVALALPAFPVFFLSQVLSAFDRALDTSFYNTAGGGSGWLYENLFWLMGHPEVYVILIPSIAALMEMAPVFTRRPLFSFNVAVMGIAGISGLSVLVWAHHMYISGWAPLLNAPFMLTTELISIPTGMLFLVLVGTLWRGRLWMTVPLMSIFALLWNFMIGGVTGIYLSDVPADAFLHGSMYVTAHFHYTLMGA
;
A
#
# COMPACT_ATOMS: atom_id res chain seq x y z
N MET A 1 -19.47 61.98 -18.62
CA MET A 1 -18.96 61.15 -19.74
C MET A 1 -17.66 60.56 -19.25
N THR A 2 -17.60 59.32 -18.78
CA THR A 2 -17.72 58.11 -19.59
C THR A 2 -18.36 56.96 -18.80
N THR A 3 -19.51 56.52 -19.30
CA THR A 3 -20.16 55.25 -19.00
C THR A 3 -19.24 54.10 -19.42
N VAL A 4 -18.69 53.38 -18.44
CA VAL A 4 -18.12 52.05 -18.70
C VAL A 4 -19.31 51.09 -18.77
N MET A 5 -19.50 50.52 -19.95
CA MET A 5 -20.58 49.57 -20.23
C MET A 5 -20.46 48.37 -19.30
N ASN A 6 -21.56 48.06 -18.63
CA ASN A 6 -21.80 46.75 -18.03
C ASN A 6 -21.93 45.76 -19.19
N GLU A 7 -20.81 45.24 -19.68
CA GLU A 7 -20.85 43.99 -20.43
C GLU A 7 -21.24 42.90 -19.43
N THR A 8 -22.48 42.44 -19.56
CA THR A 8 -22.91 41.18 -18.97
C THR A 8 -22.11 40.07 -19.63
N VAL A 9 -20.91 39.79 -19.11
CA VAL A 9 -20.15 38.60 -19.43
C VAL A 9 -21.06 37.42 -19.09
N ALA A 10 -21.53 36.71 -20.12
CA ALA A 10 -22.25 35.46 -19.95
C ALA A 10 -21.46 34.60 -18.98
N ALA A 11 -22.12 34.12 -17.91
CA ALA A 11 -21.49 33.27 -16.91
C ALA A 11 -20.71 32.17 -17.64
N PRO A 12 -19.37 32.07 -17.47
CA PRO A 12 -18.58 31.10 -18.19
C PRO A 12 -19.17 29.72 -17.91
N GLY A 13 -19.44 28.96 -18.98
CA GLY A 13 -20.00 27.62 -18.85
C GLY A 13 -19.16 26.81 -17.86
N LYS A 14 -19.81 26.15 -16.90
CA LYS A 14 -19.13 25.39 -15.83
C LYS A 14 -18.01 24.53 -16.39
N SER A 15 -16.81 24.65 -15.80
CA SER A 15 -15.64 23.88 -16.23
C SER A 15 -15.98 22.38 -16.23
N ILE A 16 -15.35 21.61 -17.12
CA ILE A 16 -15.51 20.15 -17.14
C ILE A 16 -15.22 19.54 -15.77
N ILE A 17 -14.24 20.07 -15.04
CA ILE A 17 -13.84 19.60 -13.70
C ILE A 17 -15.02 19.68 -12.72
N GLU A 18 -15.88 20.68 -12.84
CA GLU A 18 -17.04 20.84 -11.96
C GLU A 18 -18.08 19.73 -12.14
N LYS A 19 -18.10 19.09 -13.31
CA LYS A 19 -19.02 18.01 -13.63
C LYS A 19 -18.49 16.64 -13.17
N LEU A 20 -17.18 16.51 -12.97
CA LEU A 20 -16.51 15.24 -12.67
C LEU A 20 -16.51 14.92 -11.17
N ASN A 21 -16.81 13.66 -10.84
CA ASN A 21 -16.90 13.11 -9.49
C ASN A 21 -16.82 11.57 -9.55
N VAL A 22 -16.93 10.90 -8.40
CA VAL A 22 -16.86 9.44 -8.33
C VAL A 22 -17.92 8.72 -9.16
N PHE A 23 -19.14 9.26 -9.32
CA PHE A 23 -20.17 8.63 -10.13
C PHE A 23 -19.85 8.70 -11.63
N THR A 24 -19.32 9.83 -12.11
CA THR A 24 -18.84 9.94 -13.49
C THR A 24 -17.61 9.06 -13.73
N ALA A 25 -16.74 8.91 -12.72
CA ALA A 25 -15.62 7.98 -12.73
C ALA A 25 -16.08 6.53 -12.91
N LEU A 26 -17.03 6.07 -12.08
CA LEU A 26 -17.58 4.73 -12.18
C LEU A 26 -18.28 4.51 -13.53
N ALA A 27 -19.13 5.44 -13.98
CA ALA A 27 -19.85 5.32 -15.24
C ALA A 27 -18.91 5.21 -16.45
N LEU A 28 -17.91 6.10 -16.54
CA LEU A 28 -16.93 6.08 -17.63
C LEU A 28 -16.02 4.86 -17.54
N GLY A 29 -15.59 4.46 -16.34
CA GLY A 29 -14.82 3.23 -16.13
C GLY A 29 -15.57 2.00 -16.65
N VAL A 30 -16.83 1.81 -16.24
CA VAL A 30 -17.64 0.65 -16.67
C VAL A 30 -17.83 0.68 -18.19
N LEU A 31 -18.19 1.83 -18.74
CA LEU A 31 -18.39 1.99 -20.19
C LEU A 31 -17.11 1.63 -20.96
N SER A 32 -15.95 2.17 -20.56
CA SER A 32 -14.66 1.90 -21.19
C SER A 32 -14.29 0.42 -21.11
N ALA A 33 -14.49 -0.22 -19.95
CA ALA A 33 -14.24 -1.64 -19.78
C ALA A 33 -15.12 -2.50 -20.69
N ILE A 34 -16.43 -2.23 -20.77
CA ILE A 34 -17.37 -2.96 -21.63
C ILE A 34 -17.03 -2.78 -23.11
N VAL A 35 -16.74 -1.55 -23.53
CA VAL A 35 -16.38 -1.26 -24.93
C VAL A 35 -15.11 -2.02 -25.31
N VAL A 36 -14.05 -1.94 -24.50
CA VAL A 36 -12.81 -2.65 -24.80
C VAL A 36 -13.00 -4.16 -24.73
N TRP A 37 -13.72 -4.69 -23.74
CA TRP A 37 -14.08 -6.11 -23.68
C TRP A 37 -14.77 -6.59 -24.96
N ARG A 38 -15.76 -5.85 -25.46
CA ARG A 38 -16.47 -6.18 -26.71
C ARG A 38 -15.56 -6.09 -27.94
N LEU A 39 -14.73 -5.07 -28.03
CA LEU A 39 -13.78 -4.92 -29.13
C LEU A 39 -12.72 -6.05 -29.09
N SER A 40 -12.20 -6.38 -27.92
CA SER A 40 -11.23 -7.45 -27.75
C SER A 40 -11.82 -8.81 -28.12
N LEU A 41 -13.09 -9.09 -27.78
CA LEU A 41 -13.79 -10.29 -28.26
C LEU A 41 -13.96 -10.32 -29.79
N ALA A 42 -14.10 -9.17 -30.44
CA ALA A 42 -14.27 -9.09 -31.88
C ALA A 42 -12.94 -9.19 -32.66
N PHE A 43 -11.86 -8.61 -32.12
CA PHE A 43 -10.60 -8.44 -32.84
C PHE A 43 -9.47 -9.37 -32.40
N LEU A 44 -9.49 -9.91 -31.18
CA LEU A 44 -8.47 -10.87 -30.76
C LEU A 44 -8.78 -12.26 -31.33
N PRO A 45 -7.83 -12.90 -32.03
CA PRO A 45 -8.03 -14.23 -32.56
C PRO A 45 -8.27 -15.24 -31.44
N GLU A 46 -9.01 -16.31 -31.75
CA GLU A 46 -9.09 -17.49 -30.89
C GLU A 46 -7.72 -18.16 -30.80
N ASP A 47 -7.36 -18.63 -29.60
CA ASP A 47 -6.06 -19.29 -29.43
C ASP A 47 -6.07 -20.60 -30.21
N SER A 48 -5.02 -20.83 -31.00
CA SER A 48 -4.75 -22.14 -31.58
C SER A 48 -4.27 -23.09 -30.46
N GLU A 49 -4.76 -24.33 -30.47
CA GLU A 49 -4.64 -25.35 -29.41
C GLU A 49 -3.38 -25.32 -28.52
N VAL A 50 -3.63 -25.49 -27.21
CA VAL A 50 -2.67 -25.70 -26.10
C VAL A 50 -1.61 -24.59 -25.96
N ARG A 51 -2.02 -23.44 -25.41
CA ARG A 51 -1.11 -22.51 -24.75
C ARG A 51 -1.37 -22.49 -23.24
N LEU A 52 -0.32 -22.24 -22.45
CA LEU A 52 -0.43 -21.89 -21.03
C LEU A 52 -1.15 -20.55 -20.81
N PHE A 53 -1.45 -19.83 -21.89
CA PHE A 53 -1.85 -18.42 -21.92
C PHE A 53 -3.12 -18.28 -22.72
N THR A 54 -4.13 -17.66 -22.13
CA THR A 54 -5.46 -17.62 -22.73
C THR A 54 -5.77 -16.24 -23.32
N ARG A 55 -6.53 -16.24 -24.41
CA ARG A 55 -7.22 -15.08 -24.98
C ARG A 55 -8.01 -14.35 -23.89
N GLU A 56 -8.50 -15.08 -22.90
CA GLU A 56 -9.25 -14.55 -21.76
C GLU A 56 -8.39 -13.68 -20.85
N ASP A 57 -7.13 -14.04 -20.58
CA ASP A 57 -6.19 -13.21 -19.80
C ASP A 57 -5.95 -11.86 -20.51
N LYS A 58 -5.70 -11.90 -21.83
CA LYS A 58 -5.51 -10.68 -22.65
C LYS A 58 -6.74 -9.78 -22.61
N ILE A 59 -7.93 -10.35 -22.82
CA ILE A 59 -9.19 -9.61 -22.80
C ILE A 59 -9.42 -8.99 -21.41
N THR A 60 -9.15 -9.75 -20.34
CA THR A 60 -9.36 -9.31 -18.95
C THR A 60 -8.45 -8.14 -18.61
N LEU A 61 -7.13 -8.26 -18.86
CA LEU A 61 -6.17 -7.18 -18.63
C LEU A 61 -6.47 -5.93 -19.44
N LEU A 62 -6.81 -6.06 -20.74
CA LEU A 62 -7.19 -4.91 -21.57
C LEU A 62 -8.43 -4.19 -21.04
N SER A 63 -9.43 -4.96 -20.60
CA SER A 63 -10.66 -4.42 -20.01
C SER A 63 -10.40 -3.70 -18.69
N MET A 64 -9.50 -4.23 -17.85
CA MET A 64 -9.07 -3.59 -16.60
C MET A 64 -8.23 -2.33 -16.82
N CYS A 65 -7.38 -2.30 -17.85
CA CYS A 65 -6.68 -1.09 -18.29
C CYS A 65 -7.66 -0.01 -18.78
N ALA A 66 -8.68 -0.41 -19.55
CA ALA A 66 -9.72 0.49 -20.03
C ALA A 66 -10.58 1.04 -18.89
N TRP A 67 -10.94 0.19 -17.92
CA TRP A 67 -11.57 0.59 -16.66
C TRP A 67 -10.77 1.70 -15.99
N PHE A 68 -9.47 1.47 -15.78
CA PHE A 68 -8.60 2.41 -15.10
C PHE A 68 -8.56 3.76 -15.81
N VAL A 69 -8.34 3.79 -17.13
CA VAL A 69 -8.33 5.04 -17.91
C VAL A 69 -9.68 5.75 -17.86
N GLY A 70 -10.78 5.02 -18.01
CA GLY A 70 -12.14 5.59 -17.93
C GLY A 70 -12.43 6.18 -16.55
N PHE A 71 -12.06 5.49 -15.48
CA PHE A 71 -12.21 5.95 -14.11
C PHE A 71 -11.39 7.22 -13.84
N MET A 72 -10.11 7.21 -14.20
CA MET A 72 -9.21 8.35 -14.01
C MET A 72 -9.63 9.57 -14.83
N THR A 73 -10.23 9.34 -16.00
CA THR A 73 -10.86 10.41 -16.80
C THR A 73 -12.09 10.96 -16.07
N GLY A 74 -12.99 10.08 -15.64
CA GLY A 74 -14.27 10.49 -15.05
C GLY A 74 -14.17 11.09 -13.65
N ILE A 75 -13.10 10.84 -12.90
CA ILE A 75 -12.85 11.55 -11.63
C ILE A 75 -12.21 12.92 -11.85
N GLY A 76 -11.62 13.16 -13.04
CA GLY A 76 -10.97 14.41 -13.41
C GLY A 76 -9.45 14.45 -13.22
N ALA A 77 -8.84 13.34 -12.82
CA ALA A 77 -7.40 13.24 -12.58
C ALA A 77 -6.56 13.54 -13.84
N LEU A 78 -7.07 13.16 -15.01
CA LEU A 78 -6.35 13.33 -16.28
C LEU A 78 -6.50 14.72 -16.92
N VAL A 79 -7.42 15.57 -16.42
CA VAL A 79 -7.68 16.89 -17.04
C VAL A 79 -6.44 17.79 -17.01
N GLY A 80 -5.74 17.84 -15.87
CA GLY A 80 -4.50 18.62 -15.72
C GLY A 80 -3.40 18.15 -16.67
N PRO A 81 -2.98 16.87 -16.62
CA PRO A 81 -1.98 16.32 -17.53
C PRO A 81 -2.29 16.54 -19.02
N PHE A 82 -3.53 16.30 -19.46
CA PHE A 82 -3.92 16.53 -20.87
C PHE A 82 -3.83 18.00 -21.27
N ARG A 83 -4.24 18.93 -20.40
CA ARG A 83 -4.08 20.36 -20.69
C ARG A 83 -2.62 20.77 -20.77
N TRP A 84 -1.80 20.25 -19.86
CA TRP A 84 -0.37 20.54 -19.86
C TRP A 84 0.30 20.09 -21.16
N LEU A 85 -0.08 18.91 -21.69
CA LEU A 85 0.36 18.43 -23.02
C LEU A 85 -0.07 19.36 -24.16
N MET A 86 -1.17 20.10 -24.01
CA MET A 86 -1.63 21.12 -24.95
C MET A 86 -1.06 22.53 -24.64
N GLY A 87 -0.08 22.64 -23.75
CA GLY A 87 0.53 23.92 -23.36
C GLY A 87 -0.36 24.82 -22.49
N LYS A 88 -1.39 24.26 -21.84
CA LYS A 88 -2.33 24.99 -20.96
C LYS A 88 -2.26 24.44 -19.53
N ASP A 89 -2.43 25.29 -18.52
CA ASP A 89 -2.66 24.83 -17.13
C ASP A 89 -4.12 25.04 -16.73
N LEU A 90 -4.48 24.58 -15.53
CA LEU A 90 -5.74 24.88 -14.89
C LEU A 90 -5.80 26.37 -14.52
N SER A 91 -6.97 26.99 -14.74
CA SER A 91 -7.24 28.35 -14.30
C SER A 91 -7.19 28.46 -12.76
N HIS A 92 -7.08 29.68 -12.25
CA HIS A 92 -7.13 29.92 -10.81
C HIS A 92 -8.44 29.39 -10.19
N ASP A 93 -9.58 29.66 -10.83
CA ASP A 93 -10.89 29.22 -10.36
C ASP A 93 -11.02 27.70 -10.32
N GLU A 94 -10.46 26.99 -11.31
CA GLU A 94 -10.41 25.53 -11.30
C GLU A 94 -9.52 24.97 -10.19
N ASN A 95 -8.36 25.60 -9.91
CA ASN A 95 -7.53 25.21 -8.78
C ASN A 95 -8.24 25.46 -7.44
N MET A 96 -8.95 26.58 -7.31
CA MET A 96 -9.75 26.90 -6.13
C MET A 96 -10.94 25.94 -5.96
N PHE A 97 -11.55 25.53 -7.07
CA PHE A 97 -12.55 24.46 -7.08
C PHE A 97 -11.93 23.15 -6.59
N LEU A 98 -10.79 22.71 -7.13
CA LEU A 98 -10.12 21.49 -6.67
C LEU A 98 -9.72 21.54 -5.19
N ALA A 99 -9.46 22.73 -4.61
CA ALA A 99 -9.21 22.86 -3.18
C ALA A 99 -10.45 22.52 -2.31
N GLY A 100 -11.66 22.53 -2.87
CA GLY A 100 -12.85 21.95 -2.25
C GLY A 100 -13.43 22.69 -1.04
N LYS A 101 -13.05 23.96 -0.82
CA LYS A 101 -13.45 24.74 0.38
C LYS A 101 -14.97 24.90 0.53
N ASP A 102 -15.68 25.19 -0.57
CA ASP A 102 -17.10 25.56 -0.55
C ASP A 102 -18.05 24.41 -0.97
N MET A 103 -17.55 23.18 -1.02
CA MET A 103 -18.32 22.02 -1.51
C MET A 103 -19.08 21.24 -0.44
N GLY A 104 -18.85 21.57 0.84
CA GLY A 104 -19.37 20.78 1.96
C GLY A 104 -18.97 19.30 1.82
N PRO A 105 -19.89 18.35 2.10
CA PRO A 105 -19.60 16.91 2.01
C PRO A 105 -19.25 16.42 0.59
N LYS A 106 -19.60 17.15 -0.47
CA LYS A 106 -19.35 16.71 -1.85
C LYS A 106 -17.87 16.64 -2.20
N ARG A 107 -16.99 17.36 -1.47
CA ARG A 107 -15.54 17.33 -1.68
C ARG A 107 -14.93 15.93 -1.52
N TYR A 108 -15.49 15.11 -0.63
CA TYR A 108 -14.98 13.76 -0.37
C TYR A 108 -15.26 12.78 -1.54
N LEU A 109 -16.19 13.13 -2.44
CA LEU A 109 -16.56 12.31 -3.60
C LEU A 109 -15.93 12.83 -4.91
N ARG A 110 -14.93 13.72 -4.79
CA ARG A 110 -14.30 14.43 -5.91
C ARG A 110 -12.78 14.45 -5.76
N TYR A 111 -12.12 14.80 -6.85
CA TYR A 111 -10.68 14.99 -6.92
C TYR A 111 -10.26 16.27 -6.17
N THR A 112 -10.21 16.22 -4.84
CA THR A 112 -9.86 17.37 -4.00
C THR A 112 -8.38 17.39 -3.64
N THR A 113 -7.75 18.56 -3.70
CA THR A 113 -6.31 18.73 -3.46
C THR A 113 -5.95 19.05 -2.01
N ASP A 114 -6.91 19.43 -1.15
CA ASP A 114 -6.65 19.68 0.27
C ASP A 114 -6.20 18.40 0.99
N HIS A 115 -4.97 18.38 1.53
CA HIS A 115 -4.41 17.24 2.24
C HIS A 115 -5.27 16.72 3.41
N LYS A 116 -6.08 17.58 4.05
CA LYS A 116 -7.00 17.16 5.11
C LYS A 116 -8.18 16.37 4.56
N VAL A 117 -8.68 16.77 3.38
CA VAL A 117 -9.74 16.02 2.70
C VAL A 117 -9.20 14.68 2.24
N VAL A 118 -8.03 14.66 1.60
CA VAL A 118 -7.37 13.43 1.16
C VAL A 118 -7.07 12.49 2.33
N GLY A 119 -6.58 13.01 3.46
CA GLY A 119 -6.37 12.22 4.67
C GLY A 119 -7.65 11.58 5.24
N ILE A 120 -8.78 12.27 5.21
CA ILE A 120 -10.08 11.71 5.63
C ILE A 120 -10.59 10.68 4.61
N GLN A 121 -10.42 10.94 3.31
CA GLN A 121 -10.76 9.98 2.25
C GLN A 121 -10.01 8.66 2.44
N TYR A 122 -8.70 8.75 2.71
CA TYR A 122 -7.89 7.60 3.06
C TYR A 122 -8.38 6.91 4.32
N LEU A 123 -8.70 7.65 5.40
CA LEU A 123 -9.21 7.07 6.64
C LEU A 123 -10.47 6.23 6.42
N PHE A 124 -11.42 6.76 5.64
CA PHE A 124 -12.65 6.04 5.32
C PHE A 124 -12.37 4.74 4.56
N ILE A 125 -11.51 4.78 3.55
CA ILE A 125 -11.13 3.59 2.78
C ILE A 125 -10.37 2.58 3.64
N THR A 126 -9.45 3.03 4.49
CA THR A 126 -8.74 2.17 5.44
C THR A 126 -9.71 1.42 6.36
N ILE A 127 -10.70 2.10 6.94
CA ILE A 127 -11.71 1.47 7.79
C ILE A 127 -12.50 0.42 6.99
N LEU A 128 -12.90 0.74 5.76
CA LEU A 128 -13.62 -0.19 4.90
C LEU A 128 -12.78 -1.44 4.57
N ILE A 129 -11.51 -1.25 4.22
CA ILE A 129 -10.57 -2.34 3.92
C ILE A 129 -10.40 -3.25 5.14
N PHE A 130 -10.17 -2.69 6.33
CA PHE A 130 -10.03 -3.49 7.55
C PHE A 130 -11.33 -4.21 7.93
N PHE A 131 -12.49 -3.59 7.71
CA PHE A 131 -13.77 -4.25 7.92
C PHE A 131 -13.95 -5.46 6.99
N LEU A 132 -13.66 -5.29 5.69
CA LEU A 132 -13.74 -6.38 4.70
C LEU A 132 -12.70 -7.47 4.98
N GLY A 133 -11.43 -7.09 5.16
CA GLY A 133 -10.33 -8.01 5.48
C GLY A 133 -10.57 -8.78 6.78
N GLY A 134 -11.04 -8.11 7.82
CA GLY A 134 -11.45 -8.73 9.07
C GLY A 134 -12.64 -9.67 8.91
N GLY A 135 -13.64 -9.31 8.09
CA GLY A 135 -14.76 -10.18 7.73
C GLY A 135 -14.29 -11.47 7.04
N LEU A 136 -13.36 -11.36 6.07
CA LEU A 136 -12.73 -12.51 5.43
C LEU A 136 -11.94 -13.37 6.43
N ALA A 137 -11.24 -12.74 7.39
CA ALA A 137 -10.55 -13.45 8.46
C ALA A 137 -11.51 -14.30 9.30
N MET A 138 -12.70 -13.75 9.63
CA MET A 138 -13.72 -14.49 10.37
C MET A 138 -14.23 -15.69 9.57
N LEU A 139 -14.45 -15.55 8.25
CA LEU A 139 -14.84 -16.68 7.39
C LEU A 139 -13.78 -17.78 7.37
N ILE A 140 -12.49 -17.42 7.27
CA ILE A 140 -11.37 -18.36 7.35
C ILE A 140 -11.43 -19.12 8.68
N ARG A 141 -11.56 -18.40 9.81
CA ARG A 141 -11.60 -19.01 11.14
C ARG A 141 -12.84 -19.87 11.38
N THR A 142 -14.00 -19.48 10.86
CA THR A 142 -15.22 -20.29 10.90
C THR A 142 -15.02 -21.60 10.14
N ASN A 143 -14.42 -21.57 8.95
CA ASN A 143 -14.13 -22.78 8.19
C ASN A 143 -13.11 -23.69 8.90
N LEU A 144 -12.14 -23.12 9.64
CA LEU A 144 -11.16 -23.86 10.45
C LEU A 144 -11.67 -24.25 11.84
N GLY A 145 -12.95 -24.05 12.14
CA GLY A 145 -13.54 -24.38 13.45
C GLY A 145 -13.64 -25.88 13.71
N THR A 146 -13.53 -26.72 12.68
CA THR A 146 -13.48 -28.18 12.76
C THR A 146 -12.38 -28.71 11.84
N PRO A 147 -11.81 -29.91 12.11
CA PRO A 147 -10.80 -30.52 11.23
C PRO A 147 -11.29 -30.73 9.79
N GLU A 148 -12.56 -31.07 9.61
CA GLU A 148 -13.17 -31.34 8.30
C GLU A 148 -13.51 -30.06 7.53
N GLY A 149 -13.72 -28.95 8.24
CA GLY A 149 -14.20 -27.70 7.68
C GLY A 149 -15.59 -27.80 7.07
N GLY A 150 -15.79 -27.23 5.88
CA GLY A 150 -17.01 -27.43 5.08
C GLY A 150 -17.92 -26.21 4.91
N TRP A 151 -17.56 -25.05 5.46
CA TRP A 151 -18.26 -23.79 5.20
C TRP A 151 -17.93 -23.20 3.83
N LEU A 152 -16.69 -23.44 3.37
CA LEU A 152 -16.16 -22.90 2.12
C LEU A 152 -15.65 -24.03 1.24
N HIS A 153 -15.96 -23.96 -0.05
CA HIS A 153 -15.30 -24.79 -1.05
C HIS A 153 -13.79 -24.50 -1.08
N ALA A 154 -12.94 -25.50 -1.31
CA ALA A 154 -11.48 -25.38 -1.22
C ALA A 154 -10.90 -24.24 -2.06
N GLN A 155 -11.37 -24.07 -3.30
CA GLN A 155 -10.94 -22.97 -4.16
C GLN A 155 -11.36 -21.60 -3.61
N ALA A 156 -12.58 -21.49 -3.07
CA ALA A 156 -13.06 -20.25 -2.46
C ALA A 156 -12.27 -19.93 -1.18
N TYR A 157 -11.94 -20.94 -0.38
CA TYR A 157 -11.09 -20.79 0.80
C TYR A 157 -9.72 -20.21 0.43
N ASN A 158 -9.03 -20.78 -0.56
CA ASN A 158 -7.73 -20.27 -1.01
C ASN A 158 -7.82 -18.83 -1.52
N SER A 159 -8.86 -18.52 -2.30
CA SER A 159 -9.12 -17.16 -2.78
C SER A 159 -9.37 -16.15 -1.65
N ILE A 160 -10.16 -16.55 -0.64
CA ILE A 160 -10.47 -15.72 0.53
C ILE A 160 -9.21 -15.47 1.35
N VAL A 161 -8.36 -16.49 1.54
CA VAL A 161 -7.06 -16.35 2.22
C VAL A 161 -6.16 -15.37 1.47
N GLY A 162 -6.02 -15.51 0.15
CA GLY A 162 -5.23 -14.59 -0.66
C GLY A 162 -5.75 -13.15 -0.60
N THR A 163 -7.07 -12.98 -0.71
CA THR A 163 -7.74 -11.67 -0.67
C THR A 163 -7.65 -11.03 0.71
N HIS A 164 -7.83 -11.80 1.79
CA HIS A 164 -7.62 -11.33 3.16
C HIS A 164 -6.20 -10.78 3.33
N GLY A 165 -5.19 -11.58 2.96
CA GLY A 165 -3.79 -11.18 3.09
C GLY A 165 -3.49 -9.86 2.38
N ILE A 166 -3.88 -9.74 1.10
CA ILE A 166 -3.56 -8.53 0.34
C ILE A 166 -4.34 -7.30 0.82
N LEU A 167 -5.60 -7.46 1.23
CA LEU A 167 -6.38 -6.36 1.81
C LEU A 167 -5.76 -5.86 3.11
N MET A 168 -5.34 -6.76 3.99
CA MET A 168 -4.76 -6.36 5.27
C MET A 168 -3.42 -5.65 5.10
N ILE A 169 -2.52 -6.17 4.26
CA ILE A 169 -1.19 -5.58 4.05
C ILE A 169 -1.29 -4.20 3.43
N VAL A 170 -2.03 -4.07 2.32
CA VAL A 170 -2.25 -2.77 1.68
C VAL A 170 -3.04 -1.83 2.58
N GLY A 171 -4.04 -2.34 3.30
CA GLY A 171 -4.81 -1.58 4.29
C GLY A 171 -3.91 -0.93 5.35
N THR A 172 -2.93 -1.67 5.87
CA THR A 172 -2.00 -1.15 6.87
C THR A 172 -1.01 -0.14 6.27
N ILE A 173 -0.51 -0.35 5.06
CA ILE A 173 0.33 0.66 4.36
C ILE A 173 -0.43 1.97 4.20
N ILE A 174 -1.67 1.88 3.71
CA ILE A 174 -2.53 3.03 3.48
C ILE A 174 -2.92 3.71 4.80
N MET A 175 -3.14 2.94 5.87
CA MET A 175 -3.44 3.49 7.20
C MET A 175 -2.35 4.44 7.69
N VAL A 176 -1.09 4.13 7.45
CA VAL A 176 0.00 4.97 7.92
C VAL A 176 0.29 6.12 6.95
N THR A 177 0.40 5.80 5.66
CA THR A 177 0.74 6.79 4.62
C THR A 177 -0.42 7.75 4.31
N GLY A 178 -1.67 7.28 4.43
CA GLY A 178 -2.90 8.01 4.15
C GLY A 178 -3.27 8.97 5.28
N PRO A 179 -4.05 8.55 6.29
CA PRO A 179 -4.49 9.41 7.40
C PRO A 179 -3.35 10.16 8.08
N PHE A 180 -2.31 9.47 8.56
CA PHE A 180 -1.22 10.13 9.29
C PHE A 180 -0.31 10.93 8.36
N GLY A 181 0.11 10.33 7.23
CA GLY A 181 1.00 10.96 6.26
C GLY A 181 0.41 12.14 5.48
N ASN A 182 -0.92 12.20 5.32
CA ASN A 182 -1.59 13.32 4.63
C ASN A 182 -2.19 14.33 5.62
N PHE A 183 -2.91 13.87 6.63
CA PHE A 183 -3.64 14.79 7.51
C PHE A 183 -2.69 15.41 8.55
N ILE A 184 -1.93 14.57 9.26
CA ILE A 184 -1.20 14.97 10.47
C ILE A 184 0.20 15.50 10.11
N MET A 185 0.90 14.84 9.20
CA MET A 185 2.29 15.17 8.85
C MET A 185 2.48 16.64 8.43
N PRO A 186 1.71 17.23 7.48
CA PRO A 186 1.91 18.62 7.08
C PRO A 186 1.70 19.60 8.24
N ILE A 187 0.75 19.31 9.12
CA ILE A 187 0.46 20.12 10.31
C ILE A 187 1.64 20.09 11.28
N MET A 188 2.19 18.89 11.54
CA MET A 188 3.34 18.71 12.44
C MET A 188 4.60 19.46 11.99
N ILE A 189 4.82 19.59 10.68
CA ILE A 189 5.96 20.33 10.13
C ILE A 189 5.68 21.82 9.88
N GLY A 190 4.46 22.28 10.15
CA GLY A 190 4.03 23.67 9.92
C GLY A 190 3.88 24.04 8.43
N ALA A 191 3.64 23.06 7.56
CA ALA A 191 3.35 23.27 6.15
C ALA A 191 1.86 23.60 5.94
N ARG A 192 1.56 24.37 4.89
CA ARG A 192 0.17 24.73 4.54
C ARG A 192 -0.59 23.60 3.85
N ASP A 193 0.15 22.77 3.12
CA ASP A 193 -0.34 21.65 2.32
C ASP A 193 0.86 20.75 1.95
N MET A 194 0.62 19.70 1.18
CA MET A 194 1.65 18.87 0.54
C MET A 194 2.39 19.62 -0.58
N ALA A 195 3.59 19.17 -0.94
CA ALA A 195 4.40 19.76 -2.01
C ALA A 195 3.72 19.70 -3.38
N PHE A 196 3.03 18.59 -3.67
CA PHE A 196 2.31 18.37 -4.91
C PHE A 196 0.85 17.99 -4.61
N PRO A 197 -0.04 18.97 -4.33
CA PRO A 197 -1.42 18.70 -3.93
C PRO A 197 -2.22 17.89 -4.97
N ARG A 198 -1.96 18.10 -6.27
CA ARG A 198 -2.58 17.33 -7.35
C ARG A 198 -2.11 15.87 -7.38
N LEU A 199 -0.82 15.60 -7.14
CA LEU A 199 -0.29 14.23 -7.04
C LEU A 199 -0.77 13.55 -5.76
N ASN A 200 -1.03 14.33 -4.71
CA ASN A 200 -1.61 13.84 -3.47
C ASN A 200 -3.02 13.28 -3.66
N ALA A 201 -3.87 14.04 -4.36
CA ALA A 201 -5.19 13.56 -4.75
C ALA A 201 -5.09 12.34 -5.68
N LEU A 202 -4.09 12.33 -6.57
CA LEU A 202 -3.86 11.23 -7.52
C LEU A 202 -3.63 9.91 -6.79
N SER A 203 -2.72 9.88 -5.81
CA SER A 203 -2.39 8.66 -5.08
C SER A 203 -3.63 8.04 -4.41
N PHE A 204 -4.52 8.86 -3.85
CA PHE A 204 -5.75 8.34 -3.27
C PHE A 204 -6.66 7.70 -4.33
N TRP A 205 -6.92 8.41 -5.43
CA TRP A 205 -7.86 7.93 -6.45
C TRP A 205 -7.32 6.74 -7.26
N LEU A 206 -6.01 6.59 -7.37
CA LEU A 206 -5.39 5.38 -7.93
C LEU A 206 -5.76 4.13 -7.13
N ILE A 207 -5.74 4.20 -5.79
CA ILE A 207 -6.14 3.07 -4.93
C ILE A 207 -7.62 2.73 -5.11
N VAL A 208 -8.49 3.75 -5.18
CA VAL A 208 -9.92 3.54 -5.42
C VAL A 208 -10.15 2.87 -6.78
N ALA A 209 -9.41 3.30 -7.82
CA ALA A 209 -9.47 2.70 -9.15
C ALA A 209 -8.99 1.24 -9.14
N ALA A 210 -7.92 0.93 -8.38
CA ALA A 210 -7.34 -0.40 -8.26
C ALA A 210 -8.26 -1.40 -7.56
N ALA A 211 -9.06 -0.94 -6.58
CA ALA A 211 -9.93 -1.80 -5.79
C ALA A 211 -10.95 -2.58 -6.64
N VAL A 212 -11.42 -2.00 -7.75
CA VAL A 212 -12.43 -2.65 -8.61
C VAL A 212 -11.87 -3.90 -9.31
N PRO A 213 -10.72 -3.87 -10.01
CA PRO A 213 -10.07 -5.07 -10.52
C PRO A 213 -9.90 -6.19 -9.49
N LEU A 214 -9.45 -5.86 -8.26
CA LEU A 214 -9.28 -6.84 -7.18
C LEU A 214 -10.61 -7.49 -6.78
N LEU A 215 -11.62 -6.67 -6.48
CA LEU A 215 -12.92 -7.15 -6.01
C LEU A 215 -13.70 -7.88 -7.11
N TRP A 216 -13.61 -7.41 -8.35
CA TRP A 216 -14.21 -8.09 -9.49
C TRP A 216 -13.50 -9.42 -9.77
N GLY A 217 -12.18 -9.47 -9.62
CA GLY A 217 -11.37 -10.69 -9.75
C GLY A 217 -11.83 -11.82 -8.84
N GLN A 218 -12.42 -11.50 -7.68
CA GLN A 218 -13.01 -12.51 -6.77
C GLN A 218 -14.15 -13.31 -7.42
N PHE A 219 -14.90 -12.73 -8.35
CA PHE A 219 -15.94 -13.42 -9.13
C PHE A 219 -15.37 -14.20 -10.33
N LEU A 220 -14.10 -13.99 -10.66
CA LEU A 220 -13.36 -14.67 -11.73
C LEU A 220 -12.40 -15.75 -11.18
N GLY A 221 -12.69 -16.28 -10.00
CA GLY A 221 -11.88 -17.31 -9.32
C GLY A 221 -10.87 -16.79 -8.29
N GLY A 222 -10.68 -15.47 -8.23
CA GLY A 222 -9.87 -14.74 -7.25
C GLY A 222 -8.42 -15.22 -7.08
N ILE A 223 -7.85 -15.06 -5.88
CA ILE A 223 -6.41 -15.22 -5.61
C ILE A 223 -6.13 -16.58 -4.96
N THR A 224 -6.03 -17.64 -5.76
CA THR A 224 -5.91 -19.02 -5.25
C THR A 224 -4.50 -19.40 -4.79
N THR A 225 -3.53 -18.49 -4.89
CA THR A 225 -2.09 -18.74 -4.70
C THR A 225 -1.54 -18.11 -3.41
N GLY A 226 -2.42 -17.69 -2.51
CA GLY A 226 -2.05 -16.86 -1.36
C GLY A 226 -1.66 -15.43 -1.77
N TRP A 227 -1.48 -14.56 -0.78
CA TRP A 227 -1.13 -13.15 -1.01
C TRP A 227 0.27 -12.97 -1.62
N SER A 228 1.17 -13.95 -1.41
CA SER A 228 2.51 -13.95 -1.98
C SER A 228 2.53 -14.28 -3.47
N ALA A 229 1.46 -14.91 -3.98
CA ALA A 229 1.26 -15.12 -5.41
C ALA A 229 2.44 -15.78 -6.14
N TYR A 230 3.03 -16.81 -5.53
CA TYR A 230 4.23 -17.45 -6.06
C TYR A 230 4.02 -18.00 -7.47
N ASN A 231 4.97 -17.70 -8.36
CA ASN A 231 5.08 -18.34 -9.66
C ASN A 231 5.87 -19.66 -9.56
N PRO A 232 5.55 -20.69 -10.37
CA PRO A 232 4.65 -20.65 -11.54
C PRO A 232 3.17 -20.91 -11.22
N LEU A 233 2.79 -21.08 -9.95
CA LEU A 233 1.39 -21.34 -9.57
C LEU A 233 0.48 -20.17 -9.97
N ALA A 234 0.95 -18.93 -9.79
CA ALA A 234 0.24 -17.73 -10.22
C ALA A 234 0.05 -17.65 -11.74
N SER A 235 0.98 -18.10 -12.58
CA SER A 235 0.79 -18.19 -14.03
C SER A 235 -0.36 -19.12 -14.44
N GLN A 236 -0.68 -20.11 -13.61
CA GLN A 236 -1.72 -21.12 -13.89
C GLN A 236 -3.05 -20.82 -13.17
N ALA A 237 -3.11 -19.72 -12.41
CA ALA A 237 -4.27 -19.36 -11.63
C ALA A 237 -5.44 -18.86 -12.53
N PRO A 238 -6.69 -18.90 -12.04
CA PRO A 238 -7.85 -18.36 -12.75
C PRO A 238 -7.70 -16.87 -13.11
N LEU A 239 -8.58 -16.36 -13.97
CA LEU A 239 -8.62 -14.96 -14.42
C LEU A 239 -8.67 -13.93 -13.29
N GLY A 240 -9.16 -14.31 -12.11
CA GLY A 240 -9.11 -13.47 -10.90
C GLY A 240 -7.70 -13.01 -10.52
N MET A 241 -6.67 -13.77 -10.91
CA MET A 241 -5.27 -13.42 -10.72
C MET A 241 -4.85 -12.18 -11.49
N ASP A 242 -5.43 -11.94 -12.68
CA ASP A 242 -5.20 -10.70 -13.44
C ASP A 242 -5.73 -9.47 -12.69
N GLY A 243 -6.83 -9.64 -11.95
CA GLY A 243 -7.37 -8.61 -11.06
C GLY A 243 -6.39 -8.23 -9.94
N TYR A 244 -5.72 -9.23 -9.35
CA TYR A 244 -4.65 -9.01 -8.37
C TYR A 244 -3.44 -8.32 -9.00
N ILE A 245 -2.96 -8.80 -10.16
CA ILE A 245 -1.83 -8.21 -10.88
C ILE A 245 -2.10 -6.72 -11.18
N MET A 246 -3.27 -6.42 -11.73
CA MET A 246 -3.68 -5.03 -12.02
C MET A 246 -3.78 -4.19 -10.76
N TYR A 247 -4.34 -4.75 -9.68
CA TYR A 247 -4.43 -4.07 -8.39
C TYR A 247 -3.04 -3.67 -7.87
N ILE A 248 -2.09 -4.60 -7.83
CA ILE A 248 -0.74 -4.33 -7.36
C ILE A 248 -0.02 -3.32 -8.24
N CYS A 249 -0.13 -3.44 -9.56
CA CYS A 249 0.51 -2.50 -10.48
C CYS A 249 0.05 -1.05 -10.23
N ILE A 250 -1.27 -0.85 -10.09
CA ILE A 250 -1.83 0.48 -9.83
C ILE A 250 -1.50 0.94 -8.39
N PHE A 251 -1.56 0.04 -7.42
CA PHE A 251 -1.20 0.32 -6.03
C PHE A 251 0.26 0.76 -5.88
N ALA A 252 1.20 0.07 -6.53
CA ALA A 252 2.60 0.43 -6.51
C ALA A 252 2.82 1.84 -7.10
N ILE A 253 2.15 2.18 -8.20
CA ILE A 253 2.19 3.54 -8.78
C ILE A 253 1.67 4.58 -7.78
N SER A 254 0.54 4.31 -7.13
CA SER A 254 0.01 5.17 -6.07
C SER A 254 1.04 5.42 -4.97
N THR A 255 1.66 4.36 -4.45
CA THR A 255 2.60 4.44 -3.34
C THR A 255 3.88 5.16 -3.74
N MET A 256 4.37 4.98 -4.97
CA MET A 256 5.50 5.74 -5.51
C MET A 256 5.20 7.25 -5.58
N VAL A 257 4.03 7.62 -6.10
CA VAL A 257 3.59 9.03 -6.18
C VAL A 257 3.44 9.64 -4.79
N ALA A 258 2.81 8.93 -3.85
CA ALA A 258 2.67 9.36 -2.47
C ALA A 258 4.04 9.53 -1.78
N GLY A 259 4.94 8.56 -1.94
CA GLY A 259 6.29 8.58 -1.38
C GLY A 259 7.11 9.77 -1.86
N ALA A 260 7.10 10.06 -3.15
CA ALA A 260 7.77 11.22 -3.72
C ALA A 260 7.20 12.55 -3.16
N ASN A 261 5.88 12.63 -3.00
CA ASN A 261 5.22 13.82 -2.48
C ASN A 261 5.51 14.04 -0.98
N ILE A 262 5.40 13.00 -0.15
CA ILE A 262 5.72 13.05 1.27
C ILE A 262 7.19 13.44 1.48
N THR A 263 8.11 12.80 0.75
CA THR A 263 9.54 13.10 0.83
C THR A 263 9.81 14.57 0.53
N THR A 264 9.27 15.07 -0.59
CA THR A 264 9.45 16.48 -0.98
C THR A 264 8.87 17.44 0.05
N THR A 265 7.68 17.13 0.58
CA THR A 265 6.99 17.95 1.58
C THR A 265 7.83 18.09 2.85
N VAL A 266 8.30 16.97 3.42
CA VAL A 266 9.10 17.00 4.66
C VAL A 266 10.45 17.69 4.45
N VAL A 267 11.15 17.36 3.36
CA VAL A 267 12.51 17.86 3.13
C VAL A 267 12.52 19.36 2.79
N LYS A 268 11.51 19.86 2.06
CA LYS A 268 11.52 21.23 1.50
C LYS A 268 10.53 22.20 2.14
N MET A 269 9.49 21.73 2.86
CA MET A 269 8.40 22.59 3.34
C MET A 269 8.27 22.69 4.86
N ARG A 270 9.22 22.13 5.62
CA ARG A 270 9.31 22.37 7.07
C ARG A 270 9.38 23.86 7.39
N ALA A 271 8.71 24.25 8.47
CA ALA A 271 8.71 25.62 8.95
C ALA A 271 10.14 26.15 9.20
N LYS A 272 10.36 27.44 8.90
CA LYS A 272 11.65 28.11 9.09
C LYS A 272 12.11 27.97 10.55
N GLY A 273 13.33 27.45 10.76
CA GLY A 273 13.91 27.23 12.09
C GLY A 273 13.69 25.83 12.67
N MET A 274 12.91 24.97 12.00
CA MET A 274 12.78 23.55 12.34
C MET A 274 13.95 22.76 11.73
N THR A 275 15.03 22.62 12.49
CA THR A 275 16.12 21.70 12.14
C THR A 275 15.67 20.24 12.32
N TRP A 276 16.43 19.28 11.79
CA TRP A 276 16.15 17.85 11.99
C TRP A 276 16.02 17.48 13.47
N ASN A 277 16.93 17.93 14.33
CA ASN A 277 16.86 17.69 15.79
C ASN A 277 15.67 18.37 16.50
N ARG A 278 14.89 19.20 15.80
CA ARG A 278 13.64 19.82 16.29
C ARG A 278 12.40 19.25 15.59
N THR A 279 12.60 18.30 14.69
CA THR A 279 11.53 17.66 13.92
C THR A 279 10.94 16.53 14.76
N PRO A 280 9.59 16.40 14.86
CA PRO A 280 8.95 15.33 15.63
C PRO A 280 9.38 13.93 15.17
N ILE A 281 9.43 12.95 16.09
CA ILE A 281 9.89 11.59 15.81
C ILE A 281 9.01 10.87 14.78
N PHE A 282 7.70 11.17 14.72
CA PHE A 282 6.81 10.62 13.70
C PHE A 282 7.25 11.00 12.27
N ILE A 283 7.81 12.19 12.09
CA ILE A 283 8.30 12.65 10.79
C ILE A 283 9.55 11.87 10.38
N TYR A 284 10.43 11.51 11.32
CA TYR A 284 11.55 10.61 11.05
C TYR A 284 11.04 9.24 10.58
N GLY A 285 10.04 8.69 11.27
CA GLY A 285 9.45 7.41 10.89
C GLY A 285 8.79 7.45 9.51
N THR A 286 8.09 8.55 9.20
CA THR A 286 7.46 8.77 7.89
C THR A 286 8.51 8.87 6.77
N VAL A 287 9.60 9.62 6.99
CA VAL A 287 10.70 9.74 6.01
C VAL A 287 11.42 8.41 5.79
N ALA A 288 11.69 7.67 6.85
CA ALA A 288 12.28 6.33 6.76
C ALA A 288 11.38 5.37 5.98
N SER A 289 10.08 5.35 6.28
CA SER A 289 9.08 4.57 5.55
C SER A 289 9.10 4.86 4.04
N VAL A 290 9.03 6.13 3.63
CA VAL A 290 9.05 6.46 2.19
C VAL A 290 10.41 6.22 1.54
N ALA A 291 11.51 6.34 2.29
CA ALA A 291 12.85 6.01 1.78
C ALA A 291 13.00 4.51 1.46
N LEU A 292 12.33 3.64 2.21
CA LEU A 292 12.25 2.20 1.91
C LEU A 292 11.27 1.90 0.78
N ALA A 293 10.13 2.57 0.79
CA ALA A 293 9.07 2.38 -0.21
C ALA A 293 9.53 2.70 -1.64
N LEU A 294 10.24 3.83 -1.82
CA LEU A 294 10.63 4.32 -3.15
C LEU A 294 11.45 3.31 -3.98
N PRO A 295 12.44 2.58 -3.44
CA PRO A 295 13.10 1.50 -4.16
C PRO A 295 12.33 0.17 -4.13
N ALA A 296 11.57 -0.14 -3.09
CA ALA A 296 10.90 -1.44 -2.93
C ALA A 296 9.69 -1.63 -3.87
N PHE A 297 8.77 -0.66 -3.93
CA PHE A 297 7.55 -0.79 -4.74
C PHE A 297 7.78 -0.91 -6.25
N PRO A 298 8.80 -0.26 -6.87
CA PRO A 298 9.16 -0.56 -8.26
C PRO A 298 9.52 -2.02 -8.52
N VAL A 299 10.15 -2.70 -7.55
CA VAL A 299 10.51 -4.13 -7.70
C VAL A 299 9.25 -4.99 -7.68
N PHE A 300 8.28 -4.67 -6.80
CA PHE A 300 7.00 -5.37 -6.78
C PHE A 300 6.16 -5.10 -8.03
N PHE A 301 6.15 -3.85 -8.49
CA PHE A 301 5.54 -3.50 -9.77
C PHE A 301 6.13 -4.35 -10.91
N LEU A 302 7.45 -4.44 -10.98
CA LEU A 302 8.13 -5.26 -11.99
C LEU A 302 7.75 -6.73 -11.88
N SER A 303 7.69 -7.32 -10.68
CA SER A 303 7.35 -8.74 -10.54
C SER A 303 5.94 -9.05 -11.05
N GLN A 304 5.00 -8.14 -10.85
CA GLN A 304 3.64 -8.30 -11.37
C GLN A 304 3.54 -8.03 -12.87
N VAL A 305 4.30 -7.07 -13.42
CA VAL A 305 4.37 -6.84 -14.86
C VAL A 305 4.91 -8.06 -15.60
N LEU A 306 5.98 -8.67 -15.09
CA LEU A 306 6.53 -9.90 -15.67
C LEU A 306 5.54 -11.07 -15.56
N SER A 307 4.78 -11.16 -14.46
CA SER A 307 3.70 -12.14 -14.30
C SER A 307 2.58 -11.91 -15.32
N ALA A 308 2.20 -10.65 -15.57
CA ALA A 308 1.22 -10.27 -16.59
C ALA A 308 1.72 -10.64 -17.99
N PHE A 309 3.01 -10.43 -18.27
CA PHE A 309 3.61 -10.77 -19.56
C PHE A 309 3.66 -12.27 -19.77
N ASP A 310 3.99 -13.05 -18.74
CA ASP A 310 3.89 -14.49 -18.82
C ASP A 310 2.44 -14.84 -19.16
N ARG A 311 1.46 -14.43 -18.33
CA ARG A 311 0.03 -14.77 -18.52
C ARG A 311 -0.59 -14.34 -19.85
N ALA A 312 -0.22 -13.18 -20.41
CA ALA A 312 -0.94 -12.59 -21.54
C ALA A 312 -0.10 -12.38 -22.81
N LEU A 313 1.23 -12.36 -22.73
CA LEU A 313 2.12 -12.09 -23.86
C LEU A 313 3.03 -13.27 -24.22
N ASP A 314 2.81 -14.45 -23.64
CA ASP A 314 3.53 -15.69 -23.99
C ASP A 314 5.03 -15.58 -23.70
N THR A 315 5.40 -14.82 -22.67
CA THR A 315 6.76 -14.80 -22.14
C THR A 315 6.98 -15.94 -21.14
N SER A 316 8.24 -16.18 -20.77
CA SER A 316 8.64 -17.25 -19.88
C SER A 316 9.58 -16.78 -18.77
N PHE A 317 9.31 -15.63 -18.15
CA PHE A 317 10.15 -15.09 -17.07
C PHE A 317 10.19 -16.02 -15.86
N TYR A 318 9.03 -16.60 -15.49
CA TYR A 318 8.90 -17.48 -14.33
C TYR A 318 8.62 -18.94 -14.69
N ASN A 319 8.38 -19.23 -15.96
CA ASN A 319 8.15 -20.57 -16.47
C ASN A 319 9.47 -21.30 -16.77
N THR A 320 9.79 -22.34 -16.00
CA THR A 320 11.02 -23.13 -16.16
C THR A 320 11.11 -23.87 -17.50
N ALA A 321 9.98 -24.26 -18.10
CA ALA A 321 9.97 -24.92 -19.41
C ALA A 321 10.47 -23.99 -20.53
N GLY A 322 10.31 -22.67 -20.36
CA GLY A 322 10.82 -21.64 -21.26
C GLY A 322 12.11 -20.96 -20.78
N GLY A 323 12.83 -21.56 -19.81
CA GLY A 323 14.09 -21.03 -19.27
C GLY A 323 13.97 -20.02 -18.13
N GLY A 324 12.75 -19.72 -17.67
CA GLY A 324 12.49 -18.86 -16.52
C GLY A 324 12.72 -19.52 -15.16
N SER A 325 12.45 -18.80 -14.07
CA SER A 325 12.63 -19.32 -12.71
C SER A 325 11.63 -18.75 -11.71
N GLY A 326 11.01 -19.62 -10.90
CA GLY A 326 10.20 -19.22 -9.75
C GLY A 326 11.01 -18.47 -8.68
N TRP A 327 12.30 -18.78 -8.54
CA TRP A 327 13.18 -18.04 -7.62
C TRP A 327 13.42 -16.59 -8.05
N LEU A 328 13.30 -16.28 -9.34
CA LEU A 328 13.32 -14.89 -9.80
C LEU A 328 12.11 -14.13 -9.22
N TYR A 329 10.92 -14.75 -9.28
CA TYR A 329 9.73 -14.16 -8.67
C TYR A 329 9.89 -13.99 -7.16
N GLU A 330 10.31 -15.04 -6.45
CA GLU A 330 10.51 -14.98 -4.98
C GLU A 330 11.49 -13.88 -4.59
N ASN A 331 12.63 -13.75 -5.29
CA ASN A 331 13.59 -12.70 -5.02
C ASN A 331 12.99 -11.31 -5.25
N LEU A 332 12.33 -11.06 -6.39
CA LEU A 332 11.71 -9.76 -6.66
C LEU A 332 10.60 -9.44 -5.65
N PHE A 333 9.79 -10.44 -5.30
CA PHE A 333 8.73 -10.29 -4.32
C PHE A 333 9.29 -9.95 -2.94
N TRP A 334 10.27 -10.71 -2.43
CA TRP A 334 10.78 -10.49 -1.07
C TRP A 334 11.75 -9.31 -0.95
N LEU A 335 12.49 -8.99 -2.01
CA LEU A 335 13.30 -7.77 -2.06
C LEU A 335 12.43 -6.52 -1.86
N MET A 336 11.14 -6.60 -2.19
CA MET A 336 10.13 -5.64 -1.76
C MET A 336 9.49 -5.99 -0.41
N GLY A 337 9.01 -7.22 -0.24
CA GLY A 337 8.12 -7.61 0.85
C GLY A 337 8.75 -7.51 2.24
N HIS A 338 10.07 -7.74 2.35
CA HIS A 338 10.73 -7.54 3.64
C HIS A 338 10.95 -6.04 3.98
N PRO A 339 11.43 -5.17 3.07
CA PRO A 339 11.37 -3.73 3.31
C PRO A 339 9.95 -3.19 3.57
N GLU A 340 8.93 -3.72 2.88
CA GLU A 340 7.53 -3.31 3.02
C GLU A 340 7.02 -3.44 4.46
N VAL A 341 7.33 -4.53 5.17
CA VAL A 341 6.89 -4.67 6.56
C VAL A 341 7.46 -3.57 7.47
N TYR A 342 8.61 -2.98 7.13
CA TYR A 342 9.14 -1.82 7.85
C TYR A 342 8.60 -0.47 7.34
N VAL A 343 8.17 -0.38 6.08
CA VAL A 343 7.35 0.74 5.59
C VAL A 343 6.11 0.89 6.47
N ILE A 344 5.54 -0.21 6.94
CA ILE A 344 4.42 -0.27 7.87
C ILE A 344 4.86 0.00 9.31
N LEU A 345 5.83 -0.76 9.82
CA LEU A 345 6.16 -0.80 11.24
C LEU A 345 6.76 0.51 11.77
N ILE A 346 7.76 1.05 11.07
CA ILE A 346 8.54 2.21 11.51
C ILE A 346 7.64 3.41 11.83
N PRO A 347 6.76 3.87 10.90
CA PRO A 347 5.94 5.04 11.17
C PRO A 347 4.82 4.76 12.19
N SER A 348 4.36 3.52 12.32
CA SER A 348 3.39 3.11 13.36
C SER A 348 3.99 3.23 14.76
N ILE A 349 5.20 2.68 14.97
CA ILE A 349 5.94 2.84 16.23
C ILE A 349 6.26 4.32 16.48
N ALA A 350 6.68 5.06 15.44
CA ALA A 350 7.00 6.48 15.59
C ALA A 350 5.76 7.32 15.98
N ALA A 351 4.57 6.98 15.49
CA ALA A 351 3.32 7.61 15.92
C ALA A 351 3.02 7.31 17.40
N LEU A 352 3.24 6.07 17.85
CA LEU A 352 3.12 5.70 19.27
C LEU A 352 4.16 6.40 20.15
N MET A 353 5.36 6.65 19.62
CA MET A 353 6.38 7.47 20.29
C MET A 353 6.00 8.95 20.38
N GLU A 354 5.16 9.51 19.49
CA GLU A 354 4.58 10.85 19.70
C GLU A 354 3.52 10.86 20.80
N MET A 355 2.72 9.80 20.87
CA MET A 355 1.67 9.67 21.88
C MET A 355 2.25 9.47 23.28
N ALA A 356 3.32 8.69 23.43
CA ALA A 356 3.88 8.33 24.73
C ALA A 356 4.20 9.56 25.61
N PRO A 357 4.95 10.59 25.14
CA PRO A 357 5.19 11.82 25.89
C PRO A 357 3.93 12.53 26.40
N VAL A 358 2.88 12.58 25.57
CA VAL A 358 1.61 13.26 25.88
C VAL A 358 0.90 12.55 27.03
N PHE A 359 0.81 11.22 26.97
CA PHE A 359 0.06 10.42 27.94
C PHE A 359 0.88 9.99 29.17
N THR A 360 2.20 10.23 29.18
CA THR A 360 3.06 10.05 30.36
C THR A 360 3.50 11.36 31.00
N ARG A 361 3.25 12.49 30.33
CA ARG A 361 3.72 13.84 30.73
C ARG A 361 5.24 13.91 30.89
N ARG A 362 5.98 13.20 30.04
CA ARG A 362 7.45 13.20 30.00
C ARG A 362 7.93 13.45 28.58
N PRO A 363 9.14 14.02 28.38
CA PRO A 363 9.74 14.02 27.05
C PRO A 363 10.02 12.58 26.59
N LEU A 364 10.10 12.36 25.28
CA LEU A 364 10.51 11.09 24.70
C LEU A 364 11.92 10.73 25.22
N PHE A 365 12.05 9.55 25.82
CA PHE A 365 13.32 9.10 26.37
C PHE A 365 14.31 8.84 25.24
N SER A 366 15.48 9.49 25.29
CA SER A 366 16.59 9.29 24.35
C SER A 366 16.19 9.39 22.86
N PHE A 367 15.75 10.57 22.44
CA PHE A 367 15.38 10.87 21.05
C PHE A 367 16.43 10.40 20.02
N ASN A 368 17.72 10.62 20.28
CA ASN A 368 18.78 10.21 19.35
C ASN A 368 18.85 8.68 19.20
N VAL A 369 18.61 7.91 20.27
CA VAL A 369 18.55 6.45 20.21
C VAL A 369 17.35 5.98 19.39
N ALA A 370 16.20 6.66 19.50
CA ALA A 370 15.06 6.39 18.63
C ALA A 370 15.40 6.61 17.15
N VAL A 371 16.05 7.74 16.83
CA VAL A 371 16.48 8.05 15.46
C VAL A 371 17.50 7.03 14.94
N MET A 372 18.47 6.61 15.78
CA MET A 372 19.43 5.56 15.41
C MET A 372 18.74 4.21 15.19
N GLY A 373 17.75 3.85 16.02
CA GLY A 373 16.96 2.63 15.83
C GLY A 373 16.20 2.64 14.50
N ILE A 374 15.51 3.74 14.18
CA ILE A 374 14.81 3.92 12.91
C ILE A 374 15.78 3.80 11.73
N ALA A 375 16.94 4.47 11.80
CA ALA A 375 17.95 4.42 10.76
C ALA A 375 18.57 3.02 10.60
N GLY A 376 18.83 2.33 11.71
CA GLY A 376 19.37 0.98 11.73
C GLY A 376 18.43 -0.05 11.11
N ILE A 377 17.14 -0.03 11.47
CA ILE A 377 16.11 -0.88 10.84
C ILE A 377 16.05 -0.58 9.35
N SER A 378 16.01 0.70 8.96
CA SER A 378 15.92 1.08 7.54
C SER A 378 17.12 0.58 6.75
N GLY A 379 18.35 0.76 7.26
CA GLY A 379 19.56 0.32 6.58
C GLY A 379 19.69 -1.20 6.45
N LEU A 380 19.31 -1.95 7.50
CA LEU A 380 19.38 -3.41 7.48
C LEU A 380 18.25 -4.06 6.66
N SER A 381 17.08 -3.41 6.56
CA SER A 381 15.88 -3.99 5.92
C SER A 381 16.08 -4.44 4.47
N VAL A 382 17.01 -3.80 3.74
CA VAL A 382 17.31 -4.13 2.34
C VAL A 382 18.30 -5.28 2.19
N LEU A 383 18.85 -5.80 3.29
CA LEU A 383 19.90 -6.84 3.30
C LEU A 383 19.42 -8.19 3.84
N VAL A 384 18.12 -8.35 4.09
CA VAL A 384 17.60 -9.49 4.87
C VAL A 384 16.50 -10.29 4.16
N TRP A 385 16.05 -9.87 2.98
CA TRP A 385 14.83 -10.42 2.35
C TRP A 385 14.84 -11.94 2.18
N ALA A 386 16.01 -12.54 1.97
CA ALA A 386 16.12 -13.94 1.63
C ALA A 386 15.86 -14.89 2.81
N HIS A 387 15.65 -14.41 4.05
CA HIS A 387 15.17 -15.29 5.11
C HIS A 387 13.79 -15.87 4.83
N HIS A 388 13.00 -15.25 3.94
CA HIS A 388 11.74 -15.83 3.48
C HIS A 388 11.93 -16.98 2.48
N MET A 389 13.18 -17.26 2.10
CA MET A 389 13.55 -18.18 1.02
C MET A 389 14.50 -19.29 1.50
N TYR A 390 14.76 -19.43 2.80
CA TYR A 390 15.73 -20.41 3.31
C TYR A 390 15.47 -21.85 2.85
N ILE A 391 14.19 -22.22 2.77
CA ILE A 391 13.74 -23.58 2.44
C ILE A 391 13.38 -23.73 0.96
N SER A 392 13.52 -22.66 0.14
CA SER A 392 13.24 -22.75 -1.30
C SER A 392 14.40 -23.33 -2.12
N GLY A 393 15.61 -23.43 -1.55
CA GLY A 393 16.79 -24.00 -2.20
C GLY A 393 17.53 -23.08 -3.17
N TRP A 394 17.17 -21.79 -3.23
CA TRP A 394 17.69 -20.82 -4.21
C TRP A 394 19.22 -20.60 -4.14
N ALA A 395 19.79 -20.46 -2.95
CA ALA A 395 21.23 -20.25 -2.72
C ALA A 395 21.65 -20.63 -1.29
N PRO A 396 21.76 -21.92 -0.95
CA PRO A 396 21.95 -22.38 0.43
C PRO A 396 23.20 -21.82 1.13
N LEU A 397 24.26 -21.49 0.37
CA LEU A 397 25.49 -20.89 0.91
C LEU A 397 25.27 -19.48 1.48
N LEU A 398 24.20 -18.79 1.07
CA LEU A 398 23.86 -17.45 1.56
C LEU A 398 22.99 -17.48 2.82
N ASN A 399 22.50 -18.65 3.24
CA ASN A 399 21.60 -18.76 4.41
C ASN A 399 22.25 -18.19 5.69
N ALA A 400 23.50 -18.53 5.99
CA ALA A 400 24.17 -18.05 7.21
C ALA A 400 24.42 -16.52 7.23
N PRO A 401 24.88 -15.88 6.13
CA PRO A 401 24.92 -14.42 6.04
C PRO A 401 23.55 -13.74 6.24
N PHE A 402 22.49 -14.27 5.63
CA PHE A 402 21.13 -13.74 5.78
C PHE A 402 20.57 -13.96 7.19
N MET A 403 20.92 -15.05 7.85
CA MET A 403 20.58 -15.33 9.25
C MET A 403 21.17 -14.25 10.16
N LEU A 404 22.48 -14.02 10.08
CA LEU A 404 23.16 -13.00 10.86
C LEU A 404 22.55 -11.61 10.65
N THR A 405 22.38 -11.20 9.40
CA THR A 405 21.84 -9.86 9.08
C THR A 405 20.40 -9.70 9.55
N THR A 406 19.58 -10.76 9.49
CA THR A 406 18.19 -10.75 10.00
C THR A 406 18.15 -10.62 11.52
N GLU A 407 18.97 -11.41 12.23
CA GLU A 407 19.08 -11.32 13.69
C GLU A 407 19.54 -9.94 14.15
N LEU A 408 20.46 -9.29 13.41
CA LEU A 408 20.95 -7.96 13.73
C LEU A 408 19.85 -6.88 13.73
N ILE A 409 18.72 -7.07 13.03
CA ILE A 409 17.58 -6.13 13.07
C ILE A 409 16.93 -6.08 14.45
N SER A 410 17.03 -7.15 15.25
CA SER A 410 16.50 -7.16 16.62
C SER A 410 17.13 -6.09 17.50
N ILE A 411 18.40 -5.71 17.25
CA ILE A 411 19.13 -4.70 18.03
C ILE A 411 18.50 -3.30 17.89
N PRO A 412 18.42 -2.69 16.69
CA PRO A 412 17.81 -1.37 16.54
C PRO A 412 16.31 -1.39 16.87
N THR A 413 15.61 -2.52 16.68
CA THR A 413 14.22 -2.68 17.13
C THR A 413 14.13 -2.64 18.66
N GLY A 414 15.02 -3.33 19.36
CA GLY A 414 15.14 -3.29 20.82
C GLY A 414 15.44 -1.89 21.35
N MET A 415 16.21 -1.07 20.62
CA MET A 415 16.42 0.34 20.96
C MET A 415 15.10 1.12 21.00
N LEU A 416 14.20 0.91 20.03
CA LEU A 416 12.89 1.57 20.01
C LEU A 416 12.01 1.15 21.19
N PHE A 417 12.05 -0.14 21.55
CA PHE A 417 11.39 -0.67 22.75
C PHE A 417 11.88 0.00 24.03
N LEU A 418 13.19 0.08 24.20
CA LEU A 418 13.80 0.71 25.38
C LEU A 418 13.47 2.21 25.46
N VAL A 419 13.34 2.89 24.32
CA VAL A 419 12.86 4.27 24.26
C VAL A 419 11.41 4.38 24.78
N LEU A 420 10.51 3.52 24.31
CA LEU A 420 9.11 3.53 24.78
C LEU A 420 9.01 3.21 26.27
N VAL A 421 9.66 2.14 26.73
CA VAL A 421 9.70 1.76 28.16
C VAL A 421 10.32 2.87 29.01
N GLY A 422 11.43 3.48 28.56
CA GLY A 422 12.06 4.60 29.26
C GLY A 422 11.18 5.86 29.32
N THR A 423 10.31 6.06 28.33
CA THR A 423 9.34 7.18 28.30
C THR A 423 8.18 6.94 29.27
N LEU A 424 7.74 5.69 29.41
CA LEU A 424 6.74 5.28 30.40
C LEU A 424 7.28 5.31 31.83
N TRP A 425 8.56 4.96 32.01
CA TRP A 425 9.21 4.86 33.32
C TRP A 425 9.12 6.18 34.10
N ARG A 426 8.62 6.11 35.34
CA ARG A 426 8.37 7.28 36.22
C ARG A 426 7.47 8.36 35.59
N GLY A 427 6.71 8.03 34.55
CA GLY A 427 5.69 8.90 33.96
C GLY A 427 4.43 8.97 34.80
N ARG A 428 3.62 10.01 34.58
CA ARG A 428 2.26 10.11 35.12
C ARG A 428 1.29 9.61 34.06
N LEU A 429 0.91 8.34 34.18
CA LEU A 429 0.13 7.63 33.18
C LEU A 429 -1.32 8.10 33.13
N TRP A 430 -1.76 8.61 31.98
CA TRP A 430 -3.16 8.85 31.70
C TRP A 430 -3.77 7.67 30.94
N MET A 431 -4.34 6.72 31.70
CA MET A 431 -4.89 5.46 31.20
C MET A 431 -6.12 5.66 30.32
N THR A 432 -5.87 5.99 29.05
CA THR A 432 -6.84 6.18 27.97
C THR A 432 -6.46 5.29 26.79
N VAL A 433 -7.33 5.17 25.79
CA VAL A 433 -7.12 4.30 24.61
C VAL A 433 -5.74 4.51 23.96
N PRO A 434 -5.24 5.74 23.70
CA PRO A 434 -3.91 5.93 23.13
C PRO A 434 -2.77 5.37 23.98
N LEU A 435 -2.83 5.49 25.31
CA LEU A 435 -1.83 4.89 26.19
C LEU A 435 -1.94 3.37 26.24
N MET A 436 -3.17 2.84 26.20
CA MET A 436 -3.40 1.40 26.12
C MET A 436 -2.84 0.81 24.82
N SER A 437 -2.94 1.52 23.69
CA SER A 437 -2.32 1.11 22.42
C SER A 437 -0.79 0.99 22.52
N ILE A 438 -0.11 1.86 23.28
CA ILE A 438 1.33 1.75 23.51
C ILE A 438 1.66 0.47 24.31
N PHE A 439 0.88 0.14 25.34
CA PHE A 439 1.06 -1.12 26.06
C PHE A 439 0.74 -2.33 25.18
N ALA A 440 -0.31 -2.26 24.36
CA ALA A 440 -0.68 -3.33 23.42
C ALA A 440 0.45 -3.60 22.41
N LEU A 441 1.06 -2.56 21.85
CA LEU A 441 2.26 -2.69 21.01
C LEU A 441 3.36 -3.41 21.79
N LEU A 442 3.74 -2.90 22.97
CA LEU A 442 4.87 -3.47 23.72
C LEU A 442 4.66 -4.96 24.02
N TRP A 443 3.46 -5.39 24.40
CA TRP A 443 3.18 -6.79 24.69
C TRP A 443 3.12 -7.67 23.44
N ASN A 444 2.31 -7.31 22.45
CA ASN A 444 2.15 -8.14 21.25
C ASN A 444 3.44 -8.21 20.44
N PHE A 445 4.09 -7.06 20.25
CA PHE A 445 5.31 -7.01 19.46
C PHE A 445 6.51 -7.60 20.20
N MET A 446 6.52 -7.68 21.54
CA MET A 446 7.52 -8.48 22.26
C MET A 446 7.38 -9.97 21.95
N ILE A 447 6.15 -10.52 21.97
CA ILE A 447 5.88 -11.92 21.60
C ILE A 447 6.26 -12.17 20.13
N GLY A 448 5.82 -11.26 19.24
CA GLY A 448 6.17 -11.29 17.83
C GLY A 448 7.68 -11.23 17.59
N GLY A 449 8.38 -10.30 18.25
CA GLY A 449 9.83 -10.13 18.13
C GLY A 449 10.62 -11.37 18.57
N VAL A 450 10.26 -11.97 19.72
CA VAL A 450 10.92 -13.19 20.20
C VAL A 450 10.70 -14.36 19.24
N THR A 451 9.47 -14.57 18.77
CA THR A 451 9.17 -15.63 17.80
C THR A 451 9.87 -15.40 16.45
N GLY A 452 10.10 -14.14 16.07
CA GLY A 452 10.83 -13.79 14.84
C GLY A 452 12.30 -14.18 14.87
N ILE A 453 12.94 -14.15 16.05
CA ILE A 453 14.34 -14.59 16.21
C ILE A 453 14.47 -16.10 15.92
N TYR A 454 13.47 -16.91 16.29
CA TYR A 454 13.47 -18.32 15.92
C TYR A 454 13.29 -18.53 14.41
N LEU A 455 12.52 -17.66 13.74
CA LEU A 455 12.35 -17.74 12.28
C LEU A 455 13.55 -17.20 11.51
N SER A 456 14.39 -16.35 12.13
CA SER A 456 15.64 -15.92 11.50
C SER A 456 16.72 -17.01 11.53
N ASP A 457 16.69 -17.89 12.53
CA ASP A 457 17.59 -19.03 12.68
C ASP A 457 17.27 -20.13 11.66
N VAL A 458 18.19 -20.40 10.74
CA VAL A 458 17.98 -21.31 9.59
C VAL A 458 17.63 -22.74 10.04
N PRO A 459 18.31 -23.36 11.03
CA PRO A 459 17.91 -24.66 11.57
C PRO A 459 16.50 -24.70 12.15
N ALA A 460 16.09 -23.68 12.90
CA ALA A 460 14.74 -23.61 13.44
C ALA A 460 13.69 -23.37 12.33
N ASP A 461 13.95 -22.45 11.39
CA ASP A 461 13.05 -22.19 10.26
C ASP A 461 12.83 -23.45 9.41
N ALA A 462 13.83 -24.34 9.28
CA ALA A 462 13.65 -25.61 8.57
C ALA A 462 12.49 -26.48 9.09
N PHE A 463 12.10 -26.33 10.37
CA PHE A 463 10.94 -27.00 10.95
C PHE A 463 9.69 -26.12 11.04
N LEU A 464 9.88 -24.80 11.13
CA LEU A 464 8.80 -23.85 11.37
C LEU A 464 8.23 -23.24 10.08
N HIS A 465 8.98 -23.25 8.99
CA HIS A 465 8.63 -22.66 7.71
C HIS A 465 7.28 -23.18 7.20
N GLY A 466 6.43 -22.26 6.72
CA GLY A 466 5.11 -22.60 6.20
C GLY A 466 4.09 -23.10 7.24
N SER A 467 4.44 -23.16 8.53
CA SER A 467 3.55 -23.60 9.60
C SER A 467 2.71 -22.47 10.19
N MET A 468 1.79 -22.81 11.10
CA MET A 468 1.05 -21.84 11.90
C MET A 468 1.94 -21.00 12.83
N TYR A 469 3.19 -21.42 13.08
CA TYR A 469 4.15 -20.62 13.84
C TYR A 469 4.48 -19.31 13.11
N VAL A 470 4.80 -19.38 11.81
CA VAL A 470 5.02 -18.21 10.96
C VAL A 470 3.79 -17.32 10.96
N THR A 471 2.61 -17.92 10.79
CA THR A 471 1.34 -17.20 10.79
C THR A 471 1.12 -16.46 12.11
N ALA A 472 1.34 -17.11 13.26
CA ALA A 472 1.19 -16.48 14.56
C ALA A 472 2.21 -15.36 14.77
N HIS A 473 3.49 -15.60 14.44
CA HIS A 473 4.57 -14.63 14.55
C HIS A 473 4.21 -13.31 13.86
N PHE A 474 3.88 -13.36 12.57
CA PHE A 474 3.65 -12.13 11.81
C PHE A 474 2.35 -11.43 12.21
N HIS A 475 1.33 -12.17 12.69
CA HIS A 475 0.13 -11.53 13.21
C HIS A 475 0.41 -10.80 14.54
N TYR A 476 1.24 -11.36 15.43
CA TYR A 476 1.66 -10.66 16.65
C TYR A 476 2.45 -9.39 16.35
N THR A 477 3.27 -9.38 15.30
CA THR A 477 4.02 -8.18 14.91
C THR A 477 3.16 -7.17 14.15
N LEU A 478 2.43 -7.59 13.12
CA LEU A 478 1.71 -6.69 12.20
C LEU A 478 0.37 -6.19 12.76
N MET A 479 -0.44 -7.06 13.39
CA MET A 479 -1.70 -6.64 14.01
C MET A 479 -1.47 -6.02 15.40
N GLY A 480 -0.41 -6.46 16.08
CA GLY A 480 -0.02 -5.90 17.37
C GLY A 480 0.58 -4.49 17.28
N ALA A 481 1.22 -4.14 16.17
CA ALA A 481 1.75 -2.81 15.88
C ALA A 481 0.71 -1.89 15.25
#